data_AF-A0A8T5AP06-F1
#
_entry.id   AF-A0A8T5AP06-F1
#
_cell.length_a   1.000
_cell.length_b   1.000
_cell.length_c   1.000
_cell.angle_alpha   90.00
_cell.angle_beta   90.00
_cell.angle_gamma   90.00
#
_symmetry.space_group_name_H-M   'P 1'
#
loop_
_entity.id
_entity.type
_entity.pdbx_description
1 polymer ?
#
loop_
_entity_poly.entity_id
_entity_poly.type
_entity_poly.pdbx_seq_one_letter_code
_entity_poly.pdbx_strand_id
1 'polypeptide(L)' 'MSNVEMLLREIRDELREIKLLYKGLVEKLIPTEEPSSDEREAIESDDEVVDEIELMEALK' A
#
# COMPACT_ATOMS: atom_id res chain seq x y z
N MET A 1 1.46 -7.29 41.46
CA MET A 1 2.48 -7.29 40.40
C MET A 1 3.72 -6.62 40.95
N SER A 2 4.89 -7.18 40.70
CA SER A 2 6.16 -6.62 41.16
C SER A 2 6.44 -5.31 40.41
N ASN A 3 7.06 -4.31 41.05
CA ASN A 3 7.44 -3.06 40.40
C ASN A 3 8.29 -3.28 39.13
N VAL A 4 9.07 -4.36 39.11
CA VAL A 4 9.88 -4.75 37.95
C VAL A 4 9.00 -5.21 36.78
N GLU A 5 7.91 -5.95 37.06
CA GLU A 5 6.99 -6.41 36.01
C GLU A 5 6.22 -5.24 35.37
N MET A 6 5.87 -4.23 36.17
CA MET A 6 5.25 -3.00 35.68
C MET A 6 6.21 -2.22 34.77
N LEU A 7 7.44 -1.99 35.23
CA LEU A 7 8.46 -1.28 34.46
C LEU A 7 8.77 -2.00 33.13
N LEU A 8 8.86 -3.34 33.14
CA LEU A 8 9.07 -4.12 31.93
C LEU A 8 7.89 -4.04 30.95
N ARG A 9 6.67 -3.80 31.44
CA ARG A 9 5.49 -3.59 30.59
C ARG A 9 5.55 -2.21 29.95
N GLU A 10 5.84 -1.17 30.73
CA GLU A 10 6.00 0.20 30.24
C GLU A 10 7.07 0.27 29.14
N ILE A 11 8.27 -0.28 29.38
CA ILE A 11 9.35 -0.36 28.38
C ILE A 11 8.88 -1.05 27.09
N ARG A 12 8.09 -2.13 27.22
CA ARG A 12 7.59 -2.88 26.05
C ARG A 12 6.58 -2.06 25.24
N ASP A 13 5.74 -1.31 25.91
CA ASP A 13 4.72 -0.48 25.27
C ASP A 13 5.36 0.72 24.58
N GLU A 14 6.32 1.40 25.23
CA GLU A 14 7.13 2.46 24.61
C GLU A 14 7.90 1.95 23.38
N LEU A 15 8.51 0.76 23.46
CA LEU A 15 9.23 0.18 22.32
C LEU A 15 8.30 -0.13 21.13
N ARG A 16 7.06 -0.54 21.39
CA ARG A 16 6.05 -0.74 20.35
C ARG A 16 5.67 0.57 19.68
N GLU A 17 5.49 1.63 20.45
CA GLU A 17 5.18 2.96 19.93
C GLU A 17 6.30 3.49 19.05
N ILE A 18 7.56 3.40 19.51
CA ILE A 18 8.74 3.78 18.71
C ILE A 18 8.80 3.01 17.40
N LYS A 19 8.53 1.69 17.43
CA LYS A 19 8.50 0.86 16.22
C LYS A 19 7.43 1.32 15.22
N LEU A 20 6.25 1.71 15.70
CA LEU A 20 5.17 2.21 14.85
C LEU A 20 5.53 3.57 14.24
N LEU A 21 6.11 4.48 15.03
CA LEU A 21 6.57 5.78 14.53
C LEU A 21 7.66 5.62 13.46
N TYR A 22 8.63 4.73 13.70
CA TYR A 22 9.68 4.44 12.71
C TYR A 22 9.11 3.85 11.42
N LYS A 23 8.16 2.91 11.53
CA LYS A 23 7.46 2.36 10.36
C LYS A 23 6.78 3.48 9.55
N GLY A 24 6.06 4.37 10.21
CA GLY A 24 5.39 5.49 9.54
C GLY A 24 6.37 6.48 8.88
N LEU A 25 7.56 6.69 9.45
CA LEU A 25 8.60 7.49 8.81
C LEU A 25 9.15 6.79 7.57
N VAL A 26 9.44 5.48 7.64
CA VAL A 26 9.93 4.70 6.50
C VAL A 26 8.91 4.69 5.38
N GLU A 27 7.63 4.45 5.67
CA GLU A 27 6.56 4.46 4.67
C GLU A 27 6.45 5.81 3.95
N LYS A 28 6.64 6.92 4.65
CA LYS A 28 6.66 8.27 4.04
C LYS A 28 7.92 8.55 3.23
N LEU A 29 9.01 7.84 3.48
CA LEU A 29 10.25 7.95 2.71
C LEU A 29 10.23 7.09 1.44
N ILE A 30 9.28 6.16 1.32
CA ILE A 30 9.06 5.43 0.06
C ILE A 30 8.56 6.46 -0.95
N PRO A 31 9.30 6.71 -2.04
CA PRO A 31 8.83 7.60 -3.10
C PRO A 31 7.49 7.07 -3.61
N THR A 32 6.46 7.89 -3.53
CA THR A 32 5.25 7.66 -4.31
C THR A 32 5.58 8.12 -5.72
N GLU A 33 5.89 7.17 -6.60
CA GLU A 33 5.98 7.46 -8.03
C GLU A 33 4.57 7.77 -8.53
N GLU A 34 4.40 8.94 -9.15
CA GLU A 34 3.17 9.22 -9.88
C GLU A 34 3.10 8.25 -11.06
N PRO A 35 1.93 7.69 -11.37
CA PRO A 35 1.77 6.86 -12.55
C PRO A 35 2.19 7.66 -13.78
N SER A 36 2.89 6.99 -14.71
CA SER A 36 3.12 7.53 -16.05
C SER A 36 1.80 7.89 -16.75
N SER A 37 1.86 8.64 -17.85
CA SER A 37 0.65 8.96 -18.64
C SER A 37 -0.16 7.72 -18.99
N ASP A 38 0.54 6.66 -19.39
CA ASP A 38 -0.05 5.43 -19.90
C ASP A 38 -0.64 4.59 -18.76
N GLU A 39 0.06 4.51 -17.62
CA GLU A 39 -0.46 3.87 -16.41
C GLU A 39 -1.68 4.61 -15.86
N ARG A 40 -1.65 5.95 -15.92
CA ARG A 40 -2.78 6.77 -15.49
C ARG A 40 -4.00 6.55 -16.38
N GLU A 41 -3.80 6.54 -17.70
CA GLU A 41 -4.85 6.24 -18.67
C GLU A 41 -5.45 4.85 -18.42
N ALA A 42 -4.61 3.83 -18.20
CA ALA A 42 -5.07 2.47 -17.90
C ALA A 42 -5.84 2.34 -16.58
N ILE A 43 -5.55 3.19 -15.58
CA ILE A 43 -6.29 3.22 -14.29
C ILE A 43 -7.62 3.95 -14.44
N GLU A 44 -7.66 5.01 -15.25
CA GLU A 44 -8.82 5.90 -15.42
C GLU A 44 -9.81 5.41 -16.49
N SER A 45 -9.35 4.63 -17.48
CA SER A 45 -10.20 4.08 -18.54
C SER A 45 -11.11 2.97 -18.01
N ASP A 46 -12.38 2.98 -18.41
CA ASP A 46 -13.26 1.83 -18.20
C ASP A 46 -12.72 0.61 -18.97
N ASP A 47 -12.87 -0.58 -18.37
CA ASP A 47 -12.53 -1.83 -19.04
C ASP A 47 -13.28 -1.93 -20.37
N GLU A 48 -12.54 -2.14 -21.45
CA GLU A 48 -13.14 -2.39 -22.76
C GLU A 48 -13.78 -3.78 -22.75
N VAL A 49 -15.11 -3.82 -22.65
CA VAL A 49 -15.90 -5.05 -22.78
C VAL A 49 -16.37 -5.16 -24.22
N VAL A 50 -15.69 -5.99 -25.00
CA VAL A 50 -16.06 -6.29 -26.39
C VAL A 50 -17.02 -7.48 -26.48
N ASP A 51 -17.87 -7.48 -27.51
CA ASP A 51 -18.77 -8.61 -27.80
C ASP A 51 -18.10 -9.72 -28.65
N GLU A 52 -18.82 -10.83 -28.84
CA GLU A 52 -18.29 -12.00 -29.59
C GLU A 52 -17.96 -11.66 -31.05
N ILE A 53 -18.70 -10.74 -31.67
CA ILE A 53 -18.51 -10.37 -33.08
C ILE A 53 -17.24 -9.54 -33.20
N GLU A 54 -17.08 -8.53 -32.35
CA GLU A 54 -15.90 -7.65 -32.30
C GLU A 54 -14.62 -8.45 -32.03
N LEU A 55 -14.67 -9.41 -31.11
CA LEU A 55 -13.55 -10.29 -30.79
C LEU A 55 -13.11 -11.13 -32.02
N MET A 56 -14.07 -11.62 -32.80
CA MET A 56 -13.81 -12.42 -33.99
C MET A 56 -13.24 -11.61 -35.16
N GLU A 57 -13.47 -10.30 -35.20
CA GLU A 57 -12.88 -9.41 -36.20
C GLU A 57 -11.42 -9.08 -35.90
N ALA A 58 -11.06 -8.90 -34.63
CA ALA A 58 -9.68 -8.62 -34.21
C ALA A 58 -8.72 -9.82 -34.40
N LEU A 59 -9.25 -11.04 -34.48
CA LEU A 59 -8.47 -12.29 -34.61
C LEU A 59 -8.25 -12.75 -36.08
N LYS A 60 -8.75 -12.00 -37.08
CA LYS A 60 -8.56 -12.30 -38.51
C LYS A 60 -7.25 -11.76 -39.06
#